data_AF-E0UTZ1-F1
#
_entry.id   AF-E0UTZ1-F1
#
_cell.length_a   1.000
_cell.length_b   1.000
_cell.length_c   1.000
_cell.angle_alpha   90.00
_cell.angle_beta   90.00
_cell.angle_gamma   90.00
#
_symmetry.space_group_name_H-M   'P 1'
#
loop_
_entity.id
_entity.type
_entity.pdbx_description
1 polymer ?
#
loop_
_entity_poly.entity_id
_entity_poly.type
_entity_poly.pdbx_seq_one_letter_code
_entity_poly.pdbx_strand_id
1 'polypeptide(L)'
;MIKILLFFALLTSSLYSVEMGKSGGCTLTQSNAVKIGYNNMELKEFTYTPKALSGGNFRQLFVGATLHVTLPNTHEKLFVQVLDYKPNKRIKGKPKTGKFITQFTYKGKKKIIAMDYIFDAGVMKVYAELDKATLKEVSKENKMKIWFETDVKYSLCHVK
;
A
#
# COMPACT_ATOMS: atom_id res chain seq x y z
N MET A 1 -17.70 -8.39 -65.61
CA MET A 1 -17.02 -7.27 -64.90
C MET A 1 -17.29 -7.34 -63.39
N ILE A 2 -16.92 -8.45 -62.73
CA ILE A 2 -17.17 -8.67 -61.29
C ILE A 2 -15.89 -8.98 -60.52
N LYS A 3 -14.76 -9.21 -61.22
CA LYS A 3 -13.47 -9.58 -60.63
C LYS A 3 -12.63 -8.40 -60.14
N ILE A 4 -12.93 -7.17 -60.58
CA ILE A 4 -12.18 -5.97 -60.15
C ILE A 4 -12.73 -5.40 -58.83
N LEU A 5 -13.99 -5.65 -58.51
CA LEU A 5 -14.60 -5.11 -57.27
C LEU A 5 -14.12 -5.81 -55.99
N LEU A 6 -13.72 -7.08 -56.08
CA LEU A 6 -13.24 -7.87 -54.95
C LEU A 6 -11.82 -7.49 -54.49
N PHE A 7 -11.01 -6.89 -55.37
CA PHE A 7 -9.66 -6.45 -55.02
C PHE A 7 -9.64 -5.18 -54.17
N PHE A 8 -10.66 -4.32 -54.31
CA PHE A 8 -10.76 -3.09 -53.52
C PHE A 8 -11.32 -3.32 -52.10
N ALA A 9 -12.04 -4.42 -51.87
CA ALA A 9 -12.63 -4.76 -50.58
C ALA A 9 -11.64 -5.42 -49.60
N LEU A 10 -10.49 -5.92 -50.07
CA LEU A 10 -9.45 -6.55 -49.23
C LEU A 10 -8.36 -5.57 -48.77
N LEU A 11 -8.30 -4.37 -49.34
CA LEU A 11 -7.30 -3.34 -48.98
C LEU A 11 -7.74 -2.43 -47.82
N THR A 12 -8.99 -2.51 -47.37
CA THR A 12 -9.52 -1.66 -46.29
C THR A 12 -9.52 -2.32 -44.92
N SER A 13 -9.19 -3.61 -44.81
CA SER A 13 -9.21 -4.35 -43.53
C SER A 13 -7.89 -4.30 -42.74
N SER A 14 -6.83 -3.66 -43.24
CA SER A 14 -5.51 -3.61 -42.54
C SER A 14 -5.27 -2.35 -41.70
N LEU A 15 -6.23 -1.44 -41.56
CA LEU A 15 -6.05 -0.18 -40.81
C LEU A 15 -6.50 -0.23 -39.33
N TYR A 16 -7.02 -1.36 -38.85
CA TYR A 16 -7.52 -1.49 -37.46
C TYR A 16 -6.61 -2.29 -36.51
N SER A 17 -5.30 -2.38 -36.79
CA SER A 17 -4.42 -3.24 -35.98
C SER A 17 -3.18 -2.55 -35.40
N VAL A 18 -3.31 -1.27 -34.99
CA VAL A 18 -2.23 -0.56 -34.28
C VAL A 18 -2.75 0.18 -33.06
N GLU A 19 -3.25 -0.56 -32.06
CA GLU A 19 -3.36 -0.01 -30.70
C GLU A 19 -3.11 -1.03 -29.57
N MET A 20 -2.62 -2.23 -29.89
CA MET A 20 -2.12 -3.16 -28.87
C MET A 20 -0.62 -2.97 -28.69
N GLY A 21 -0.22 -1.97 -27.91
CA GLY A 21 1.21 -1.78 -27.64
C GLY A 21 1.62 -0.62 -26.75
N LYS A 22 0.69 0.15 -26.17
CA LYS A 22 1.09 1.26 -25.30
C LYS A 22 0.90 0.89 -23.84
N SER A 23 2.01 0.87 -23.09
CA SER A 23 2.02 0.58 -21.66
C SER A 23 1.35 1.72 -20.88
N GLY A 24 0.03 1.62 -20.70
CA GLY A 24 -0.73 2.50 -19.81
C GLY A 24 -0.42 2.24 -18.33
N GLY A 25 -0.62 3.25 -17.49
CA GLY A 25 -0.42 3.17 -16.04
C GLY A 25 -1.50 3.95 -15.29
N CYS A 26 -1.92 3.45 -14.14
CA CYS A 26 -2.87 4.15 -13.27
C CYS A 26 -2.13 4.91 -12.16
N THR A 27 -2.51 6.17 -11.94
CA THR A 27 -2.15 6.91 -10.73
C THR A 27 -2.96 6.38 -9.55
N LEU A 28 -2.26 6.08 -8.46
CA LEU A 28 -2.83 5.75 -7.17
C LEU A 28 -2.97 7.02 -6.35
N THR A 29 -4.04 7.14 -5.58
CA THR A 29 -4.28 8.24 -4.65
C THR A 29 -4.61 7.68 -3.28
N GLN A 30 -3.84 8.02 -2.26
CA GLN A 30 -4.09 7.65 -0.88
C GLN A 30 -4.95 8.72 -0.19
N SER A 31 -5.90 8.28 0.65
CA SER A 31 -6.67 9.16 1.53
C SER A 31 -5.81 9.69 2.70
N ASN A 32 -6.05 10.94 3.08
CA ASN A 32 -5.52 11.48 4.33
C ASN A 32 -6.19 10.87 5.57
N ALA A 33 -7.39 10.29 5.41
CA ALA A 33 -8.03 9.55 6.48
C ALA A 33 -7.34 8.19 6.64
N VAL A 34 -6.78 7.97 7.82
CA VAL A 34 -6.19 6.70 8.21
C VAL A 34 -6.79 6.27 9.53
N LYS A 35 -6.98 4.97 9.71
CA LYS A 35 -7.31 4.35 10.99
C LYS A 35 -6.09 3.63 11.49
N ILE A 36 -5.83 3.75 12.78
CA ILE A 36 -4.67 3.13 13.43
C ILE A 36 -5.19 2.47 14.68
N GLY A 37 -4.71 1.27 14.96
CA GLY A 37 -5.10 0.61 16.18
C GLY A 37 -3.99 -0.19 16.84
N TYR A 38 -4.27 -0.44 18.11
CA TYR A 38 -3.48 -1.20 19.05
C TYR A 38 -4.35 -2.31 19.63
N ASN A 39 -3.94 -3.55 19.45
CA ASN A 39 -4.75 -4.75 19.70
C ASN A 39 -6.10 -4.63 18.99
N ASN A 40 -7.20 -4.66 19.75
CA ASN A 40 -8.56 -4.57 19.24
C ASN A 40 -9.15 -3.15 19.37
N MET A 41 -8.32 -2.16 19.70
CA MET A 41 -8.74 -0.77 19.93
C MET A 41 -8.24 0.13 18.80
N GLU A 42 -9.12 1.00 18.29
CA GLU A 42 -8.74 2.11 17.41
C GLU A 42 -8.20 3.27 18.27
N LEU A 43 -7.08 3.84 17.84
CA LEU A 43 -6.41 4.94 18.52
C LEU A 43 -6.96 6.26 18.01
N LYS A 44 -7.28 7.17 18.93
CA LYS A 44 -7.81 8.50 18.62
C LYS A 44 -6.71 9.56 18.47
N GLU A 45 -5.60 9.38 19.17
CA GLU A 45 -4.51 10.35 19.24
C GLU A 45 -3.28 9.83 18.52
N PHE A 46 -3.11 10.27 17.27
CA PHE A 46 -1.94 9.98 16.47
C PHE A 46 -1.70 11.09 15.44
N THR A 47 -0.51 11.08 14.85
CA THR A 47 -0.16 11.91 13.71
C THR A 47 0.46 11.01 12.65
N TYR A 48 -0.23 10.90 11.51
CA TYR A 48 0.27 10.20 10.34
C TYR A 48 0.69 11.22 9.29
N THR A 49 1.92 11.07 8.79
CA THR A 49 2.46 11.90 7.72
C THR A 49 2.75 11.01 6.51
N PRO A 50 1.93 11.04 5.45
CA PRO A 50 2.19 10.26 4.24
C PRO A 50 3.45 10.74 3.53
N LYS A 51 4.11 9.84 2.78
CA LYS A 51 5.20 10.26 1.89
C LYS A 51 4.65 11.09 0.72
N ALA A 52 3.56 10.61 0.11
CA ALA A 52 2.86 11.27 -0.96
C ALA A 52 1.39 10.85 -0.96
N LEU A 53 0.51 11.76 -1.39
CA LEU A 53 -0.91 11.46 -1.57
C LEU A 53 -1.21 10.82 -2.92
N SER A 54 -0.29 10.93 -3.88
CA SER A 54 -0.43 10.33 -5.20
C SER A 54 0.90 9.76 -5.71
N GLY A 55 0.81 8.74 -6.57
CA GLY A 55 1.98 8.09 -7.14
C GLY A 55 1.61 6.94 -8.07
N GLY A 56 2.56 6.48 -8.87
CA GLY A 56 2.37 5.36 -9.81
C GLY A 56 2.38 3.98 -9.15
N ASN A 57 2.77 3.87 -7.89
CA ASN A 57 2.83 2.60 -7.15
C ASN A 57 2.81 2.82 -5.62
N PHE A 58 2.61 1.75 -4.86
CA PHE A 58 2.58 1.80 -3.38
C PHE A 58 3.90 2.25 -2.76
N ARG A 59 5.05 1.96 -3.38
CA ARG A 59 6.35 2.42 -2.87
C ARG A 59 6.40 3.95 -2.82
N GLN A 60 5.93 4.63 -3.87
CA GLN A 60 5.88 6.09 -3.92
C GLN A 60 4.92 6.71 -2.90
N LEU A 61 3.83 6.03 -2.56
CA LEU A 61 2.85 6.50 -1.56
C LEU A 61 3.34 6.32 -0.11
N PHE A 62 3.93 5.16 0.18
CA PHE A 62 4.13 4.70 1.56
C PHE A 62 5.57 4.71 2.03
N VAL A 63 6.58 4.49 1.18
CA VAL A 63 7.98 4.41 1.66
C VAL A 63 8.48 5.80 2.03
N GLY A 64 8.83 5.96 3.31
CA GLY A 64 9.14 7.24 3.95
C GLY A 64 7.98 7.86 4.73
N ALA A 65 6.78 7.28 4.69
CA ALA A 65 5.67 7.71 5.54
C ALA A 65 6.01 7.47 7.03
N THR A 66 5.50 8.35 7.89
CA THR A 66 5.74 8.29 9.33
C THR A 66 4.45 8.30 10.14
N LEU A 67 4.53 7.73 11.33
CA LEU A 67 3.46 7.69 12.31
C LEU A 67 4.03 8.02 13.68
N HIS A 68 3.41 8.97 14.37
CA HIS A 68 3.64 9.26 15.77
C HIS A 68 2.37 8.90 16.54
N VAL A 69 2.49 8.08 17.58
CA VAL A 69 1.35 7.64 18.37
C VAL A 69 1.68 7.64 19.86
N THR A 70 0.70 8.04 20.67
CA THR A 70 0.75 7.92 22.12
C THR A 70 0.02 6.65 22.53
N LEU A 71 0.70 5.74 23.21
CA LEU A 71 0.10 4.47 23.61
C LEU A 71 -0.89 4.69 24.78
N PRO A 72 -2.11 4.11 24.72
CA PRO A 72 -3.19 4.43 25.65
C PRO A 72 -2.92 4.01 27.10
N ASN A 73 -2.11 2.96 27.32
CA ASN A 73 -1.85 2.42 28.66
C ASN A 73 -0.64 3.04 29.36
N THR A 74 0.36 3.48 28.58
CA THR A 74 1.63 3.95 29.14
C THR A 74 1.89 5.43 28.89
N HIS A 75 1.09 6.08 28.04
CA HIS A 75 1.29 7.44 27.54
C HIS A 75 2.65 7.67 26.89
N GLU A 76 3.33 6.59 26.50
CA GLU A 76 4.63 6.67 25.85
C GLU A 76 4.47 6.87 24.35
N LYS A 77 5.46 7.56 23.78
CA LYS A 77 5.50 7.85 22.35
C LYS A 77 6.14 6.68 21.60
N LEU A 78 5.43 6.19 20.61
CA LEU A 78 5.94 5.28 19.59
C LEU A 78 6.02 6.05 18.27
N PHE A 79 7.20 6.01 17.64
CA PHE A 79 7.40 6.51 16.29
C PHE A 79 7.61 5.34 15.34
N VAL A 80 6.95 5.37 14.19
CA VAL A 80 7.09 4.35 13.14
C VAL A 80 7.41 5.04 11.83
N GLN A 81 8.38 4.49 11.10
CA GLN A 81 8.72 4.92 9.74
C GLN A 81 8.69 3.73 8.79
N VAL A 82 8.08 3.88 7.62
CA VAL A 82 8.13 2.87 6.56
C VAL A 82 9.45 3.02 5.81
N LEU A 83 10.32 2.02 5.93
CA LEU A 83 11.64 2.00 5.29
C LEU A 83 11.60 1.39 3.89
N ASP A 84 10.81 0.33 3.71
CA ASP A 84 10.78 -0.42 2.46
C ASP A 84 9.42 -1.12 2.26
N TYR A 85 9.18 -1.57 1.03
CA TYR A 85 7.98 -2.25 0.58
C TYR A 85 8.37 -3.47 -0.28
N LYS A 86 7.93 -4.66 0.15
CA LYS A 86 8.23 -5.94 -0.49
C LYS A 86 6.94 -6.66 -0.88
N PRO A 87 6.50 -6.58 -2.14
CA PRO A 87 5.30 -7.26 -2.59
C PRO A 87 5.51 -8.77 -2.72
N ASN A 88 4.50 -9.56 -2.36
CA ASN A 88 4.44 -10.96 -2.74
C ASN A 88 4.13 -11.09 -4.23
N LYS A 89 4.41 -12.27 -4.80
CA LYS A 89 4.06 -12.59 -6.18
C LYS A 89 2.55 -12.36 -6.42
N ARG A 90 2.22 -11.66 -7.50
CA ARG A 90 0.83 -11.38 -7.87
C ARG A 90 0.11 -12.67 -8.26
N ILE A 91 -1.01 -12.94 -7.60
CA ILE A 91 -1.97 -13.97 -8.01
C ILE A 91 -3.21 -13.28 -8.59
N LYS A 92 -3.55 -13.55 -9.85
CA LYS A 92 -4.70 -12.95 -10.54
C LYS A 92 -5.99 -13.26 -9.77
N GLY A 93 -6.88 -12.27 -9.63
CA GLY A 93 -8.16 -12.42 -8.92
C GLY A 93 -8.09 -12.46 -7.39
N LYS A 94 -6.89 -12.43 -6.79
CA LYS A 94 -6.74 -12.31 -5.32
C LYS A 94 -6.39 -10.87 -4.91
N PRO A 95 -6.48 -10.50 -3.63
CA PRO A 95 -5.90 -9.27 -3.11
C PRO A 95 -4.39 -9.18 -3.37
N LYS A 96 -3.83 -7.96 -3.37
CA LYS A 96 -2.36 -7.77 -3.39
C LYS A 96 -1.86 -7.87 -1.96
N THR A 97 -0.81 -8.66 -1.72
CA THR A 97 -0.25 -8.87 -0.38
C THR A 97 1.26 -8.67 -0.39
N GLY A 98 1.85 -8.48 0.77
CA GLY A 98 3.30 -8.41 0.93
C GLY A 98 3.67 -7.89 2.31
N LYS A 99 4.85 -7.28 2.41
CA LYS A 99 5.37 -6.74 3.67
C LYS A 99 5.81 -5.29 3.52
N PHE A 100 5.44 -4.45 4.47
CA PHE A 100 6.11 -3.19 4.75
C PHE A 100 7.22 -3.45 5.75
N ILE A 101 8.43 -2.99 5.44
CA ILE A 101 9.54 -3.00 6.40
C ILE A 101 9.51 -1.66 7.11
N THR A 102 9.33 -1.70 8.42
CA THR A 102 9.13 -0.52 9.24
C THR A 102 10.18 -0.44 10.33
N GLN A 103 10.57 0.77 10.71
CA GLN A 103 11.40 1.02 11.89
C GLN A 103 10.52 1.60 12.98
N PHE A 104 10.48 0.91 14.10
CA PHE A 104 9.85 1.38 15.32
C PHE A 104 10.91 2.02 16.20
N THR A 105 10.63 3.22 16.68
CA THR A 105 11.42 3.90 17.69
C THR A 105 10.57 4.07 18.94
N TYR A 106 10.99 3.43 20.02
CA TYR A 106 10.31 3.49 21.32
C TYR A 106 11.37 3.66 22.41
N LYS A 107 11.19 4.69 23.27
CA LYS A 107 12.18 5.07 24.30
C LYS A 107 13.62 5.20 23.76
N GLY A 108 13.77 5.76 22.56
CA GLY A 108 15.06 5.92 21.89
C GLY A 108 15.65 4.65 21.27
N LYS A 109 15.10 3.46 21.54
CA LYS A 109 15.52 2.21 20.91
C LYS A 109 14.84 2.03 19.57
N LYS A 110 15.60 1.54 18.58
CA LYS A 110 15.11 1.29 17.21
C LYS A 110 15.00 -0.21 16.95
N LYS A 111 13.89 -0.65 16.36
CA LYS A 111 13.65 -2.03 15.95
C LYS A 111 13.06 -2.07 14.55
N ILE A 112 13.56 -2.98 13.70
CA ILE A 112 12.98 -3.21 12.38
C ILE A 112 11.93 -4.32 12.49
N ILE A 113 10.71 -4.02 12.05
CA ILE A 113 9.56 -4.93 12.06
C ILE A 113 9.01 -5.02 10.65
N ALA A 114 8.82 -6.23 10.16
CA ALA A 114 8.10 -6.48 8.92
C ALA A 114 6.60 -6.62 9.22
N MET A 115 5.80 -5.69 8.71
CA MET A 115 4.34 -5.70 8.83
C MET A 115 3.72 -6.27 7.57
N ASP A 116 2.81 -7.24 7.71
CA ASP A 116 2.06 -7.76 6.59
C ASP A 116 1.06 -6.71 6.09
N TYR A 117 0.86 -6.67 4.77
CA TYR A 117 -0.20 -5.88 4.19
C TYR A 117 -1.10 -6.70 3.28
N ILE A 118 -2.34 -6.24 3.18
CA ILE A 118 -3.34 -6.69 2.22
C ILE A 118 -3.97 -5.44 1.61
N PHE A 119 -3.91 -5.34 0.28
CA PHE A 119 -4.64 -4.35 -0.49
C PHE A 119 -5.76 -5.05 -1.25
N ASP A 120 -6.99 -4.72 -0.89
CA ASP A 120 -8.19 -5.29 -1.48
C ASP A 120 -9.26 -4.21 -1.65
N ALA A 121 -9.97 -4.25 -2.79
CA ALA A 121 -11.08 -3.34 -3.09
C ALA A 121 -10.82 -1.85 -2.79
N GLY A 122 -9.59 -1.37 -2.97
CA GLY A 122 -9.23 0.03 -2.70
C GLY A 122 -8.88 0.35 -1.25
N VAL A 123 -8.76 -0.65 -0.38
CA VAL A 123 -8.38 -0.47 1.03
C VAL A 123 -7.02 -1.13 1.25
N MET A 124 -6.07 -0.36 1.78
CA MET A 124 -4.78 -0.85 2.25
C MET A 124 -4.87 -1.14 3.75
N LYS A 125 -4.69 -2.40 4.13
CA LYS A 125 -4.58 -2.83 5.52
C LYS A 125 -3.17 -3.31 5.80
N VAL A 126 -2.58 -2.83 6.87
CA VAL A 126 -1.23 -3.20 7.32
C VAL A 126 -1.34 -3.65 8.77
N TYR A 127 -0.70 -4.76 9.13
CA TYR A 127 -0.72 -5.24 10.50
C TYR A 127 0.57 -6.00 10.84
N ALA A 128 0.92 -5.99 12.12
CA ALA A 128 1.95 -6.85 12.66
C ALA A 128 1.52 -7.37 14.03
N GLU A 129 1.77 -8.64 14.26
CA GLU A 129 1.78 -9.23 15.59
C GLU A 129 3.23 -9.27 16.06
N LEU A 130 3.53 -8.56 17.16
CA LEU A 130 4.90 -8.49 17.66
C LEU A 130 5.24 -9.75 18.46
N ASP A 131 6.41 -10.33 18.17
CA ASP A 131 6.91 -11.46 18.94
C ASP A 131 7.31 -11.06 20.37
N LYS A 132 7.50 -12.06 21.25
CA LYS A 132 7.84 -11.82 22.67
C LYS A 132 9.13 -11.02 22.88
N ALA A 133 10.11 -11.16 21.98
CA ALA A 133 11.39 -10.46 22.11
C ALA A 133 11.22 -8.97 21.81
N THR A 134 10.51 -8.67 20.72
CA THR A 134 10.14 -7.31 20.32
C THR A 134 9.24 -6.68 21.36
N LEU A 135 8.25 -7.43 21.87
CA LEU A 135 7.37 -6.99 22.95
C LEU A 135 8.16 -6.50 24.16
N LYS A 136 9.11 -7.28 24.68
CA LYS A 136 9.96 -6.85 25.82
C LYS A 136 10.70 -5.54 25.59
N GLU A 137 10.99 -5.20 24.33
CA GLU A 137 11.67 -3.97 23.95
C GLU A 137 10.70 -2.79 23.76
N VAL A 138 9.47 -3.04 23.29
CA VAL A 138 8.52 -1.98 22.88
C VAL A 138 7.22 -1.90 23.68
N SER A 139 6.96 -2.81 24.63
CA SER A 139 5.75 -2.85 25.47
C SER A 139 5.96 -3.70 26.74
N LYS A 140 5.08 -3.56 27.74
CA LYS A 140 5.01 -4.47 28.90
C LYS A 140 3.99 -5.61 28.71
N GLU A 141 3.30 -5.65 27.57
CA GLU A 141 2.23 -6.62 27.31
C GLU A 141 2.73 -7.92 26.68
N ASN A 142 1.99 -9.01 26.93
CA ASN A 142 2.31 -10.36 26.44
C ASN A 142 1.97 -10.59 24.95
N LYS A 143 1.15 -9.71 24.35
CA LYS A 143 0.80 -9.69 22.92
C LYS A 143 0.48 -8.25 22.51
N MET A 144 0.98 -7.82 21.35
CA MET A 144 0.72 -6.50 20.77
C MET A 144 0.47 -6.68 19.28
N LYS A 145 -0.71 -6.26 18.83
CA LYS A 145 -1.02 -6.11 17.41
C LYS A 145 -1.10 -4.63 17.08
N ILE A 146 -0.29 -4.16 16.15
CA ILE A 146 -0.49 -2.83 15.57
C ILE A 146 -1.09 -3.01 14.19
N TRP A 147 -2.11 -2.22 13.88
CA TRP A 147 -2.72 -2.20 12.57
C TRP A 147 -2.96 -0.78 12.07
N PHE A 148 -3.00 -0.66 10.75
CA PHE A 148 -3.19 0.57 10.00
C PHE A 148 -4.11 0.27 8.82
N GLU A 149 -5.07 1.15 8.56
CA GLU A 149 -5.99 1.05 7.44
C GLU A 149 -6.14 2.42 6.75
N THR A 150 -6.08 2.45 5.43
CA THR A 150 -6.35 3.65 4.64
C THR A 150 -6.91 3.30 3.27
N ASP A 151 -7.67 4.21 2.70
CA ASP A 151 -8.18 4.07 1.34
C ASP A 151 -7.11 4.46 0.31
N VAL A 152 -6.99 3.67 -0.75
CA VAL A 152 -6.18 3.95 -1.94
C VAL A 152 -7.01 3.72 -3.19
N LYS A 153 -7.26 4.80 -3.93
CA LYS A 153 -8.05 4.79 -5.16
C LYS A 153 -7.16 4.77 -6.40
N TYR A 154 -7.68 4.19 -7.48
CA TYR A 154 -7.15 4.35 -8.83
C TYR A 154 -7.85 5.57 -9.44
N SER A 155 -7.15 6.69 -9.58
CA SER A 155 -7.77 7.96 -10.01
C SER A 155 -7.61 8.23 -11.49
N LEU A 156 -6.47 7.89 -12.09
CA LEU A 156 -6.15 8.25 -13.47
C LEU A 156 -5.43 7.11 -14.19
N CYS A 157 -6.20 6.27 -14.87
CA CYS A 157 -5.65 5.23 -15.75
C CYS A 157 -5.45 5.84 -17.15
N HIS A 158 -4.20 6.16 -17.48
CA HIS A 158 -3.87 6.66 -18.80
C HIS A 158 -3.36 5.52 -19.67
N VAL A 159 -3.86 5.44 -20.89
CA VAL A 159 -3.16 4.77 -21.97
C VAL A 159 -2.12 5.80 -22.44
N LYS A 160 -0.82 5.53 -22.25
CA LYS A 160 0.21 6.32 -22.96
C LYS A 160 0.01 6.13 -24.46
#